data_AF-A0A2U2X0I9-F1
#
_entry.id   AF-A0A2U2X0I9-F1
#
_cell.length_a   1.000
_cell.length_b   1.000
_cell.length_c   1.000
_cell.angle_alpha   90.00
_cell.angle_beta   90.00
_cell.angle_gamma   90.00
#
_symmetry.space_group_name_H-M   'P 1'
#
loop_
_entity.id
_entity.type
_entity.pdbx_description
1 polymer ?
#
loop_
_entity_poly.entity_id
_entity_poly.type
_entity_poly.pdbx_seq_one_letter_code
_entity_poly.pdbx_strand_id
1 'polypeptide(L)'
;MKNMFNNSISKGFSALLLLFMFLGNAQSQVEYADSAYADSVIRRLQVYESFDVPSDFKSQYRNALRRVRRVYPLALEAARVIDSLDNELAGINKNRKQNKMMRKAHRSLKDDFKFLLRDLYVSEGIVLTKLIYRETGMTVTEIIAKYKSGIQASIYTGLAGFFEQDLDAMYYPNTEDFVIECVVNDIKSGKVDFDPTFDILSKEEFKKEKKEYKQRKKQNKEKMRLMEEMVKQKQLEKEKLTNKDN
;
A
#
# COMPACT_ATOMS: atom_id res chain seq x y z
N MET A 1 26.84 -7.01 64.24
CA MET A 1 26.29 -5.65 64.23
C MET A 1 26.68 -4.96 62.92
N LYS A 2 25.68 -4.46 62.18
CA LYS A 2 25.70 -3.56 61.00
C LYS A 2 26.18 -4.06 59.62
N ASN A 3 25.17 -4.19 58.74
CA ASN A 3 25.18 -4.00 57.29
C ASN A 3 25.74 -2.64 56.86
N MET A 4 26.32 -2.57 55.65
CA MET A 4 25.83 -1.67 54.58
C MET A 4 26.50 -2.00 53.22
N PHE A 5 25.65 -2.33 52.25
CA PHE A 5 25.91 -2.19 50.81
C PHE A 5 26.27 -0.72 50.49
N ASN A 6 27.24 -0.46 49.61
CA ASN A 6 27.02 0.48 48.50
C ASN A 6 28.05 0.36 47.36
N ASN A 7 27.54 0.65 46.15
CA ASN A 7 28.13 0.52 44.81
C ASN A 7 29.42 1.30 44.55
N SER A 8 30.30 0.73 43.72
CA SER A 8 31.20 1.47 42.81
C SER A 8 31.77 0.55 41.72
N ILE A 9 30.92 0.07 40.83
CA ILE A 9 31.29 -0.33 39.46
C ILE A 9 30.91 0.86 38.56
N SER A 10 31.75 1.17 37.56
CA SER A 10 31.52 2.13 36.44
C SER A 10 32.12 3.54 36.55
N LYS A 11 33.45 3.65 36.54
CA LYS A 11 34.11 4.87 36.02
C LYS A 11 35.18 4.61 34.94
N GLY A 12 35.67 3.37 34.77
CA GLY A 12 36.63 3.02 33.73
C GLY A 12 36.04 2.62 32.38
N PHE A 13 34.84 2.01 32.36
CA PHE A 13 34.28 1.41 31.14
C PHE A 13 33.56 2.42 30.22
N SER A 14 33.08 3.54 30.77
CA SER A 14 32.34 4.55 30.01
C SER A 14 33.24 5.43 29.12
N ALA A 15 34.51 5.60 29.48
CA ALA A 15 35.46 6.37 28.67
C ALA A 15 35.96 5.56 27.44
N LEU A 16 36.05 4.23 27.55
CA LEU A 16 36.44 3.36 26.45
C LEU A 16 35.33 3.21 25.40
N LEU A 17 34.06 3.23 25.84
CA LEU A 17 32.89 3.16 24.95
C LEU A 17 32.68 4.45 24.14
N LEU A 18 33.06 5.61 24.69
CA LEU A 18 32.99 6.91 23.99
C LEU A 18 34.13 7.09 22.97
N LEU A 19 35.30 6.48 23.18
CA LEU A 19 36.40 6.52 22.21
C LEU A 19 36.09 5.68 20.95
N PHE A 20 35.31 4.60 21.08
CA PHE A 20 34.85 3.79 19.95
C PHE A 20 33.78 4.49 19.08
N MET A 21 33.02 5.44 19.64
CA MET A 21 32.01 6.18 18.87
C MET A 21 32.58 7.31 18.01
N PHE A 22 33.77 7.83 18.32
CA PHE A 22 34.36 8.95 17.58
C PHE A 22 35.33 8.54 16.46
N LEU A 23 35.82 7.30 16.43
CA LEU A 23 36.70 6.81 15.34
C LEU A 23 35.95 6.09 14.21
N GLY A 24 34.70 5.69 14.41
CA GLY A 24 33.94 4.87 13.46
C GLY A 24 33.22 5.60 12.33
N ASN A 25 33.23 6.95 12.29
CA ASN A 25 32.38 7.71 11.36
C ASN A 25 33.13 8.52 10.29
N ALA A 26 34.45 8.38 10.17
CA ALA A 26 35.21 9.12 9.16
C ALA A 26 35.33 8.40 7.80
N GLN A 27 35.18 7.07 7.76
CA GLN A 27 35.24 6.29 6.50
C GLN A 27 33.87 5.81 5.98
N SER A 28 32.82 5.78 6.80
CA SER A 28 31.50 5.30 6.36
C SER A 28 30.76 6.29 5.44
N GLN A 29 31.08 7.58 5.49
CA GLN A 29 30.42 8.57 4.63
C GLN A 29 30.96 8.62 3.20
N VAL A 30 32.19 8.16 2.97
CA VAL A 30 32.81 8.16 1.63
C VAL A 30 32.38 6.91 0.84
N GLU A 31 32.27 5.76 1.50
CA GLU A 31 31.92 4.48 0.86
C GLU A 31 30.42 4.35 0.53
N TYR A 32 29.54 5.01 1.30
CA TYR A 32 28.10 5.08 0.99
C TYR A 32 27.79 5.98 -0.20
N ALA A 33 28.55 7.07 -0.40
CA ALA A 33 28.35 7.99 -1.51
C ALA A 33 28.77 7.37 -2.85
N ASP A 34 29.89 6.64 -2.87
CA ASP A 34 30.36 5.92 -4.06
C ASP A 34 29.48 4.71 -4.41
N SER A 35 28.91 4.03 -3.41
CA SER A 35 27.93 2.96 -3.62
C SER A 35 26.61 3.49 -4.20
N ALA A 36 26.09 4.61 -3.70
CA ALA A 36 24.89 5.24 -4.24
C ALA A 36 25.10 5.78 -5.67
N TYR A 37 26.31 6.26 -5.99
CA TYR A 37 26.69 6.63 -7.35
C TYR A 37 26.84 5.39 -8.25
N ALA A 38 27.47 4.31 -7.78
CA ALA A 38 27.58 3.06 -8.52
C ALA A 38 26.21 2.38 -8.75
N ASP A 39 25.28 2.45 -7.79
CA ASP A 39 23.91 1.95 -7.91
C ASP A 39 23.09 2.81 -8.90
N SER A 40 23.41 4.11 -9.02
CA SER A 40 22.86 4.97 -10.07
C SER A 40 23.46 4.71 -11.47
N VAL A 41 24.71 4.24 -11.53
CA VAL A 41 25.44 3.93 -12.77
C VAL A 41 25.08 2.54 -13.30
N ILE A 42 24.73 1.58 -12.44
CA ILE A 42 24.05 0.34 -12.85
C ILE A 42 22.55 0.63 -13.00
N ARG A 43 22.23 1.57 -13.88
CA ARG A 43 20.97 1.50 -14.62
C ARG A 43 21.10 0.27 -15.51
N ARG A 44 20.83 -0.92 -14.95
CA ARG A 44 20.49 -2.10 -15.76
C ARG A 44 19.40 -1.60 -16.69
N LEU A 45 19.73 -1.37 -17.95
CA LEU A 45 18.75 -1.26 -19.00
C LEU A 45 17.94 -2.55 -18.88
N GLN A 46 16.75 -2.46 -18.29
CA GLN A 46 15.83 -3.57 -18.31
C GLN A 46 15.51 -3.76 -19.79
N VAL A 47 16.13 -4.77 -20.39
CA VAL A 47 15.83 -5.20 -21.74
C VAL A 47 14.47 -5.85 -21.64
N TYR A 48 13.42 -5.04 -21.80
CA TYR A 48 12.08 -5.53 -22.01
C TYR A 48 12.05 -6.22 -23.37
N GLU A 49 11.34 -7.34 -23.48
CA GLU A 49 10.89 -7.78 -24.81
C GLU A 49 10.18 -6.60 -25.50
N SER A 50 10.38 -6.45 -26.80
CA SER A 50 9.73 -5.39 -27.57
C SER A 50 8.22 -5.54 -27.42
N PHE A 51 7.59 -4.63 -26.69
CA PHE A 51 6.15 -4.59 -26.48
C PHE A 51 5.58 -3.31 -27.07
N ASP A 52 4.43 -3.44 -27.73
CA ASP A 52 3.71 -2.31 -28.29
C ASP A 52 3.08 -1.49 -27.17
N VAL A 53 3.63 -0.30 -26.92
CA VAL A 53 3.06 0.64 -25.94
C VAL A 53 1.62 0.99 -26.38
N PRO A 54 0.61 0.80 -25.51
CA PRO A 54 -0.76 1.12 -25.86
C PRO A 54 -0.92 2.59 -26.24
N SER A 55 -1.73 2.88 -27.25
CA SER A 55 -2.01 4.25 -27.71
C SER A 55 -2.53 5.16 -26.58
N ASP A 56 -3.22 4.59 -25.60
CA ASP A 56 -3.77 5.28 -24.43
C ASP A 56 -2.87 5.22 -23.18
N PHE A 57 -1.58 4.89 -23.32
CA PHE A 57 -0.63 4.73 -22.20
C PHE A 57 -0.66 5.88 -21.19
N LYS A 58 -0.71 7.13 -21.65
CA LYS A 58 -0.77 8.30 -20.76
C LYS A 58 -2.01 8.30 -19.85
N SER A 59 -3.14 7.78 -20.34
CA SER A 59 -4.36 7.62 -19.56
C SER A 59 -4.23 6.48 -18.56
N GLN A 60 -3.74 5.32 -19.03
CA GLN A 60 -3.51 4.15 -18.18
C GLN A 60 -2.53 4.46 -17.05
N TYR A 61 -1.42 5.13 -17.36
CA TYR A 61 -0.40 5.55 -16.39
C TYR A 61 -0.98 6.45 -15.30
N ARG A 62 -1.79 7.47 -15.67
CA ARG A 62 -2.44 8.34 -14.67
C ARG A 62 -3.38 7.57 -13.74
N ASN A 63 -4.14 6.62 -14.30
CA ASN A 63 -5.02 5.76 -13.51
C ASN A 63 -4.24 4.82 -12.60
N ALA A 64 -3.18 4.19 -13.11
CA ALA A 64 -2.28 3.34 -12.35
C ALA A 64 -1.62 4.14 -11.21
N LEU A 65 -1.06 5.30 -11.50
CA LEU A 65 -0.44 6.19 -10.51
C LEU A 65 -1.39 6.54 -9.36
N ARG A 66 -2.64 6.91 -9.68
CA ARG A 66 -3.64 7.21 -8.65
C ARG A 66 -3.91 6.00 -7.74
N ARG A 67 -4.00 4.79 -8.32
CA ARG A 67 -4.25 3.55 -7.57
C ARG A 67 -3.03 3.16 -6.74
N VAL A 68 -1.84 3.14 -7.34
CA VAL A 68 -0.57 2.78 -6.70
C VAL A 68 -0.29 3.69 -5.52
N ARG A 69 -0.45 5.02 -5.64
CA ARG A 69 -0.30 5.93 -4.48
C ARG A 69 -1.18 5.57 -3.30
N ARG A 70 -2.39 5.05 -3.55
CA ARG A 70 -3.33 4.68 -2.50
C ARG A 70 -3.01 3.33 -1.86
N VAL A 71 -2.53 2.36 -2.64
CA VAL A 71 -2.45 0.96 -2.21
C VAL A 71 -1.02 0.43 -2.04
N TYR A 72 -0.01 1.10 -2.58
CA TYR A 72 1.36 0.65 -2.44
C TYR A 72 1.88 0.69 -0.99
N PRO A 73 1.55 1.69 -0.15
CA PRO A 73 1.89 1.67 1.27
C PRO A 73 1.40 0.40 1.99
N LEU A 74 0.20 -0.06 1.62
CA LEU A 74 -0.42 -1.28 2.16
C LEU A 74 0.33 -2.54 1.72
N ALA A 75 0.75 -2.60 0.47
CA ALA A 75 1.53 -3.73 -0.05
C ALA A 75 2.91 -3.82 0.64
N LEU A 76 3.58 -2.67 0.83
CA LEU A 76 4.87 -2.61 1.53
C LEU A 76 4.75 -3.04 3.00
N GLU A 77 3.67 -2.61 3.68
CA GLU A 77 3.39 -3.04 5.05
C GLU A 77 3.13 -4.55 5.13
N ALA A 78 2.33 -5.09 4.21
CA ALA A 78 2.06 -6.52 4.13
C ALA A 78 3.36 -7.32 3.94
N ALA A 79 4.23 -6.90 3.02
CA ALA A 79 5.53 -7.52 2.79
C ALA A 79 6.40 -7.50 4.05
N ARG A 80 6.49 -6.35 4.74
CA ARG A 80 7.25 -6.24 5.99
C ARG A 80 6.73 -7.18 7.07
N VAL A 81 5.41 -7.29 7.24
CA VAL A 81 4.81 -8.18 8.25
C VAL A 81 5.09 -9.64 7.91
N ILE A 82 5.03 -10.02 6.63
CA ILE A 82 5.34 -11.36 6.14
C ILE A 82 6.82 -11.70 6.41
N ASP A 83 7.74 -10.81 6.05
CA ASP A 83 9.18 -10.99 6.28
C ASP A 83 9.49 -11.10 7.78
N SER A 84 8.88 -10.24 8.60
CA SER A 84 9.03 -10.29 10.05
C SER A 84 8.51 -11.62 10.62
N LEU A 85 7.38 -12.10 10.14
CA LEU A 85 6.82 -13.39 10.56
C LEU A 85 7.71 -14.55 10.16
N ASP A 86 8.22 -14.57 8.93
CA ASP A 86 9.12 -15.63 8.47
C ASP A 86 10.41 -15.69 9.29
N ASN A 87 11.00 -14.52 9.61
CA ASN A 87 12.16 -14.42 10.49
C ASN A 87 11.88 -14.89 11.91
N GLU A 88 10.73 -14.50 12.48
CA GLU A 88 10.31 -14.93 13.83
C GLU A 88 10.04 -16.44 13.89
N LEU A 89 9.49 -17.03 12.83
CA LEU A 89 9.14 -18.44 12.76
C LEU A 89 10.37 -19.34 12.55
N ALA A 90 11.41 -18.86 11.85
CA ALA A 90 12.63 -19.61 11.55
C ALA A 90 13.34 -20.15 12.81
N GLY A 91 13.21 -19.47 13.95
CA GLY A 91 13.83 -19.87 15.21
C GLY A 91 12.96 -20.72 16.15
N ILE A 92 11.73 -21.08 15.76
CA ILE A 92 10.76 -21.70 16.68
C ILE A 92 10.46 -23.14 16.26
N ASN A 93 10.93 -24.11 17.04
CA ASN A 93 10.66 -25.54 16.77
C ASN A 93 9.28 -26.04 17.26
N LYS A 94 8.55 -25.24 18.06
CA LYS A 94 7.28 -25.66 18.67
C LYS A 94 6.07 -25.07 17.93
N ASN A 95 5.32 -25.93 17.23
CA ASN A 95 4.11 -25.58 16.46
C ASN A 95 3.10 -24.71 17.26
N ARG A 96 2.93 -24.98 18.57
CA ARG A 96 2.02 -24.19 19.42
C ARG A 96 2.47 -22.72 19.58
N LYS A 97 3.78 -22.46 19.64
CA LYS A 97 4.33 -21.10 19.74
C LYS A 97 4.20 -20.37 18.40
N GLN A 98 4.56 -21.04 17.30
CA GLN A 98 4.36 -20.54 15.93
C GLN A 98 2.90 -20.10 15.70
N ASN A 99 1.94 -20.99 15.97
CA ASN A 99 0.52 -20.69 15.80
C ASN A 99 0.03 -19.51 16.67
N LYS A 100 0.59 -19.33 17.89
CA LYS A 100 0.23 -18.20 18.75
C LYS A 100 0.71 -16.87 18.15
N MET A 101 1.92 -16.86 17.59
CA MET A 101 2.53 -15.65 17.00
C MET A 101 1.82 -15.25 15.72
N MET A 102 1.58 -16.21 14.82
CA MET A 102 0.79 -16.01 13.61
C MET A 102 -0.60 -15.44 13.94
N ARG A 103 -1.32 -16.02 14.91
CA ARG A 103 -2.62 -15.51 15.36
C ARG A 103 -2.57 -14.06 15.85
N LYS A 104 -1.50 -13.66 16.54
CA LYS A 104 -1.33 -12.29 17.04
C LYS A 104 -1.12 -11.30 15.89
N ALA A 105 -0.21 -11.61 14.97
CA ALA A 105 0.06 -10.77 13.81
C ALA A 105 -1.19 -10.64 12.90
N HIS A 106 -1.88 -11.74 12.64
CA HIS A 106 -3.14 -11.73 11.89
C HIS A 106 -4.23 -10.89 12.53
N ARG A 107 -4.33 -10.89 13.86
CA ARG A 107 -5.34 -10.09 14.56
C ARG A 107 -5.06 -8.59 14.41
N SER A 108 -3.79 -8.19 14.56
CA SER A 108 -3.38 -6.80 14.35
C SER A 108 -3.70 -6.38 12.91
N LEU A 109 -3.16 -7.11 11.92
CA LEU A 109 -3.44 -6.86 10.49
C LEU A 109 -4.95 -6.73 10.22
N LYS A 110 -5.75 -7.68 10.68
CA LYS A 110 -7.19 -7.64 10.41
C LYS A 110 -7.85 -6.41 11.01
N ASP A 111 -7.55 -6.08 12.26
CA ASP A 111 -8.25 -4.99 12.95
C ASP A 111 -7.80 -3.63 12.39
N ASP A 112 -6.52 -3.49 12.04
CA ASP A 112 -5.91 -2.27 11.49
C ASP A 112 -6.33 -2.02 10.03
N PHE A 113 -6.43 -3.07 9.20
CA PHE A 113 -6.68 -2.93 7.75
C PHE A 113 -8.16 -3.08 7.35
N LYS A 114 -9.04 -3.60 8.21
CA LYS A 114 -10.41 -3.98 7.80
C LYS A 114 -11.22 -2.84 7.19
N PHE A 115 -11.19 -1.64 7.77
CA PHE A 115 -11.99 -0.51 7.27
C PHE A 115 -11.34 0.15 6.07
N LEU A 116 -10.01 0.17 6.03
CA LEU A 116 -9.25 0.65 4.88
C LEU A 116 -9.51 -0.20 3.63
N LEU A 117 -9.42 -1.53 3.76
CA LEU A 117 -9.74 -2.47 2.68
C LEU A 117 -11.20 -2.36 2.21
N ARG A 118 -12.13 -2.07 3.13
CA ARG A 118 -13.56 -1.85 2.82
C ARG A 118 -13.82 -0.55 2.06
N ASP A 119 -12.91 0.41 2.10
CA ASP A 119 -13.06 1.67 1.39
C ASP A 119 -12.38 1.68 0.01
N LEU A 120 -11.55 0.67 -0.29
CA LEU A 120 -10.94 0.53 -1.61
C LEU A 120 -11.99 0.29 -2.71
N TYR A 121 -11.76 0.90 -3.87
CA TYR A 121 -12.47 0.51 -5.09
C TYR A 121 -11.98 -0.87 -5.54
N VAL A 122 -12.83 -1.63 -6.25
CA VAL A 122 -12.46 -2.97 -6.79
C VAL A 122 -11.15 -2.91 -7.57
N SER A 123 -11.00 -1.93 -8.46
CA SER A 123 -9.77 -1.76 -9.26
C SER A 123 -8.53 -1.42 -8.42
N GLU A 124 -8.71 -0.81 -7.24
CA GLU A 124 -7.60 -0.54 -6.31
C GLU A 124 -7.22 -1.82 -5.56
N GLY A 125 -8.22 -2.62 -5.17
CA GLY A 125 -8.02 -3.95 -4.59
C GLY A 125 -7.22 -4.89 -5.50
N ILE A 126 -7.53 -4.90 -6.81
CA ILE A 126 -6.77 -5.70 -7.80
C ILE A 126 -5.30 -5.24 -7.87
N VAL A 127 -5.06 -3.92 -7.90
CA VAL A 127 -3.68 -3.40 -7.90
C VAL A 127 -2.97 -3.74 -6.58
N LEU A 128 -3.68 -3.73 -5.45
CA LEU A 128 -3.12 -4.12 -4.16
C LEU A 128 -2.66 -5.59 -4.15
N THR A 129 -3.50 -6.53 -4.58
CA THR A 129 -3.13 -7.96 -4.59
C THR A 129 -1.92 -8.21 -5.49
N LYS A 130 -1.90 -7.58 -6.66
CA LYS A 130 -0.77 -7.57 -7.60
C LYS A 130 0.52 -7.01 -7.01
N LEU A 131 0.46 -5.87 -6.31
CA LEU A 131 1.64 -5.29 -5.65
C LEU A 131 2.11 -6.14 -4.45
N ILE A 132 1.21 -6.80 -3.71
CA ILE A 132 1.61 -7.77 -2.69
C ILE A 132 2.39 -8.92 -3.33
N TYR A 133 1.91 -9.46 -4.45
CA TYR A 133 2.65 -10.49 -5.20
C TYR A 133 4.01 -9.96 -5.67
N ARG A 134 4.07 -8.73 -6.21
CA ARG A 134 5.32 -8.10 -6.64
C ARG A 134 6.37 -8.03 -5.54
N GLU A 135 5.99 -7.67 -4.32
CA GLU A 135 6.93 -7.48 -3.21
C GLU A 135 7.27 -8.80 -2.48
N THR A 136 6.37 -9.79 -2.49
CA THR A 136 6.51 -11.02 -1.67
C THR A 136 6.73 -12.30 -2.48
N GLY A 137 6.44 -12.28 -3.78
CA GLY A 137 6.42 -13.45 -4.65
C GLY A 137 5.29 -14.44 -4.37
N MET A 138 4.34 -14.11 -3.49
CA MET A 138 3.22 -14.99 -3.11
C MET A 138 1.89 -14.31 -3.39
N THR A 139 0.90 -15.08 -3.86
CA THR A 139 -0.47 -14.59 -3.98
C THR A 139 -1.08 -14.39 -2.59
N VAL A 140 -2.14 -13.59 -2.50
CA VAL A 140 -2.83 -13.39 -1.22
C VAL A 140 -3.42 -14.70 -0.71
N THR A 141 -3.89 -15.56 -1.61
CA THR A 141 -4.34 -16.91 -1.26
C THR A 141 -3.21 -17.79 -0.71
N GLU A 142 -2.02 -17.74 -1.31
CA GLU A 142 -0.84 -18.48 -0.82
C GLU A 142 -0.38 -17.98 0.54
N ILE A 143 -0.33 -16.66 0.75
CA ILE A 143 -0.06 -16.04 2.05
C ILE A 143 -1.07 -16.55 3.07
N ILE A 144 -2.36 -16.47 2.74
CA ILE A 144 -3.43 -16.97 3.60
C ILE A 144 -3.23 -18.45 3.94
N ALA A 145 -2.92 -19.30 2.95
CA ALA A 145 -2.73 -20.73 3.13
C ALA A 145 -1.50 -21.05 4.00
N LYS A 146 -0.37 -20.39 3.73
CA LYS A 146 0.89 -20.53 4.48
C LYS A 146 0.71 -20.20 5.95
N TYR A 147 -0.05 -19.15 6.26
CA TYR A 147 -0.26 -18.72 7.64
C TYR A 147 -1.57 -19.25 8.27
N LYS A 148 -2.23 -20.22 7.62
CA LYS A 148 -3.56 -20.72 8.01
C LYS A 148 -3.59 -21.53 9.31
N SER A 149 -2.44 -22.03 9.80
CA SER A 149 -2.39 -23.04 10.87
C SER A 149 -3.00 -22.55 12.19
N GLY A 150 -4.31 -22.78 12.33
CA GLY A 150 -5.11 -22.54 13.54
C GLY A 150 -5.98 -21.28 13.56
N ILE A 151 -6.27 -20.63 12.43
CA ILE A 151 -7.19 -19.47 12.39
C ILE A 151 -8.61 -19.91 11.98
N GLN A 152 -9.63 -19.34 12.62
CA GLN A 152 -11.04 -19.63 12.34
C GLN A 152 -11.42 -19.26 10.90
N ALA A 153 -12.16 -20.17 10.24
CA ALA A 153 -12.75 -20.02 8.91
C ALA A 153 -13.42 -18.65 8.65
N SER A 154 -13.98 -18.03 9.69
CA SER A 154 -14.77 -16.79 9.62
C SER A 154 -13.98 -15.54 9.21
N ILE A 155 -12.64 -15.52 9.35
CA ILE A 155 -11.82 -14.41 8.83
C ILE A 155 -11.67 -14.53 7.31
N TYR A 156 -11.53 -15.77 6.82
CA TYR A 156 -11.34 -16.09 5.42
C TYR A 156 -12.59 -15.83 4.58
N THR A 157 -13.78 -16.15 5.10
CA THR A 157 -15.05 -15.77 4.45
C THR A 157 -15.20 -14.26 4.32
N GLY A 158 -14.70 -13.51 5.31
CA GLY A 158 -14.71 -12.05 5.29
C GLY A 158 -13.82 -11.48 4.19
N LEU A 159 -12.57 -11.93 4.10
CA LEU A 159 -11.61 -11.49 3.07
C LEU A 159 -12.00 -11.96 1.67
N ALA A 160 -12.50 -13.20 1.52
CA ALA A 160 -12.99 -13.73 0.25
C ALA A 160 -14.15 -12.90 -0.32
N GLY A 161 -15.10 -12.49 0.52
CA GLY A 161 -16.21 -11.62 0.08
C GLY A 161 -15.81 -10.18 -0.27
N PHE A 162 -14.60 -9.72 0.08
CA PHE A 162 -14.07 -8.41 -0.35
C PHE A 162 -13.28 -8.47 -1.67
N PHE A 163 -12.72 -9.64 -1.99
CA PHE A 163 -11.78 -9.84 -3.09
C PHE A 163 -12.18 -11.03 -3.96
N GLU A 164 -13.48 -11.22 -4.19
CA GLU A 164 -14.06 -12.35 -4.91
C GLU A 164 -13.59 -12.49 -6.38
N GLN A 165 -12.66 -11.64 -6.86
CA GLN A 165 -12.21 -11.65 -8.25
C GLN A 165 -10.69 -11.70 -8.48
N ASP A 166 -9.79 -11.57 -7.49
CA ASP A 166 -8.34 -11.63 -7.80
C ASP A 166 -7.39 -11.82 -6.59
N LEU A 167 -7.75 -12.66 -5.60
CA LEU A 167 -6.81 -13.05 -4.51
C LEU A 167 -5.62 -13.87 -5.01
N ASP A 168 -5.80 -14.53 -6.15
CA ASP A 168 -4.81 -15.35 -6.84
C ASP A 168 -4.02 -14.58 -7.92
N ALA A 169 -4.21 -13.26 -8.00
CA ALA A 169 -3.55 -12.44 -9.01
C ALA A 169 -2.03 -12.48 -8.87
N MET A 170 -1.36 -12.82 -9.97
CA MET A 170 0.09 -12.73 -10.13
C MET A 170 0.49 -11.37 -10.73
N TYR A 171 1.78 -11.07 -10.67
CA TYR A 171 2.35 -9.82 -11.19
C TYR A 171 3.28 -10.07 -12.38
N TYR A 172 2.96 -9.50 -13.53
CA TYR A 172 3.73 -9.66 -14.77
C TYR A 172 4.29 -8.33 -15.26
N PRO A 173 5.50 -7.91 -14.80
CA PRO A 173 6.04 -6.58 -15.05
C PRO A 173 6.38 -6.29 -16.52
N ASN A 174 6.55 -7.34 -17.33
CA ASN A 174 6.95 -7.21 -18.74
C ASN A 174 5.77 -7.31 -19.70
N THR A 175 4.57 -7.62 -19.21
CA THR A 175 3.38 -7.80 -20.04
C THR A 175 2.20 -7.04 -19.45
N GLU A 176 1.30 -7.71 -18.74
CA GLU A 176 0.02 -7.16 -18.29
C GLU A 176 0.18 -6.00 -17.29
N ASP A 177 1.20 -6.06 -16.44
CA ASP A 177 1.40 -5.10 -15.34
C ASP A 177 2.46 -4.05 -15.65
N PHE A 178 2.93 -3.98 -16.90
CA PHE A 178 3.99 -3.07 -17.32
C PHE A 178 3.71 -1.59 -16.95
N VAL A 179 2.47 -1.13 -17.10
CA VAL A 179 2.09 0.25 -16.73
C VAL A 179 2.21 0.49 -15.23
N ILE A 180 1.84 -0.51 -14.41
CA ILE A 180 1.98 -0.45 -12.95
C ILE A 180 3.47 -0.47 -12.59
N GLU A 181 4.26 -1.30 -13.25
CA GLU A 181 5.71 -1.41 -13.03
C GLU A 181 6.42 -0.09 -13.36
N CYS A 182 6.03 0.58 -14.45
CA CYS A 182 6.53 1.92 -14.79
C CYS A 182 6.26 2.92 -13.65
N VAL A 183 5.04 2.91 -13.08
CA VAL A 183 4.69 3.79 -11.96
C VAL A 183 5.54 3.48 -10.74
N VAL A 184 5.70 2.20 -10.38
CA VAL A 184 6.51 1.78 -9.23
C VAL A 184 7.97 2.19 -9.41
N ASN A 185 8.52 2.05 -10.61
CA ASN A 185 9.89 2.46 -10.91
C ASN A 185 10.06 3.98 -10.92
N ASP A 186 9.07 4.73 -11.40
CA ASP A 186 9.04 6.19 -11.30
C ASP A 186 8.97 6.66 -9.83
N ILE A 187 8.25 5.94 -8.97
CA ILE A 187 8.24 6.18 -7.51
C ILE A 187 9.62 5.87 -6.90
N LYS A 188 10.18 4.68 -7.16
CA LYS A 188 11.47 4.23 -6.60
C LYS A 188 12.64 5.11 -7.04
N SER A 189 12.60 5.65 -8.25
CA SER A 189 13.60 6.58 -8.77
C SER A 189 13.43 8.03 -8.28
N GLY A 190 12.38 8.33 -7.52
CA GLY A 190 12.08 9.68 -7.04
C GLY A 190 11.52 10.63 -8.10
N LYS A 191 11.20 10.13 -9.30
CA LYS A 191 10.55 10.92 -10.36
C LYS A 191 9.10 11.27 -9.98
N VAL A 192 8.48 10.47 -9.13
CA VAL A 192 7.14 10.67 -8.60
C VAL A 192 7.19 10.68 -7.08
N ASP A 193 6.66 11.74 -6.48
CA ASP A 193 6.50 11.82 -5.04
C ASP A 193 5.52 10.76 -4.51
N PHE A 194 5.91 10.13 -3.39
CA PHE A 194 5.24 8.99 -2.79
C PHE A 194 5.41 9.02 -1.27
N ASP A 195 4.27 9.01 -0.58
CA ASP A 195 4.20 8.82 0.87
C ASP A 195 4.02 7.33 1.17
N PRO A 196 4.96 6.66 1.86
CA PRO A 196 4.85 5.25 2.24
C PRO A 196 3.92 5.01 3.43
N THR A 197 3.29 6.05 3.99
CA THR A 197 2.33 5.94 5.08
C THR A 197 0.89 5.82 4.55
N PHE A 198 0.00 5.30 5.39
CA PHE A 198 -1.43 5.22 5.09
C PHE A 198 -2.24 5.57 6.33
N ASP A 199 -3.38 6.24 6.12
CA ASP A 199 -4.28 6.60 7.20
C ASP A 199 -5.13 5.40 7.65
N ILE A 200 -5.17 5.16 8.96
CA ILE A 200 -6.04 4.15 9.55
C ILE A 200 -7.45 4.75 9.64
N LEU A 201 -8.38 4.23 8.85
CA LEU A 201 -9.77 4.66 8.88
C LEU A 201 -10.51 4.02 10.06
N SER A 202 -10.92 4.81 11.05
CA SER A 202 -11.73 4.29 12.15
C SER A 202 -13.12 3.87 11.68
N LYS A 203 -13.78 2.97 12.43
CA LYS A 203 -15.15 2.53 12.13
C LYS A 203 -16.14 3.69 12.02
N GLU A 204 -15.97 4.72 12.86
CA GLU A 204 -16.88 5.86 12.92
C GLU A 204 -16.65 6.81 11.74
N GLU A 205 -15.40 7.05 11.35
CA GLU A 205 -15.05 7.80 10.15
C GLU A 205 -15.57 7.09 8.89
N PHE A 206 -15.35 5.78 8.76
CA PHE A 206 -15.89 5.00 7.64
C PHE A 206 -17.41 5.16 7.50
N LYS A 207 -18.17 5.06 8.60
CA LYS A 207 -19.63 5.26 8.58
C LYS A 207 -20.00 6.69 8.16
N LYS A 208 -19.28 7.68 8.68
CA LYS A 208 -19.49 9.11 8.36
C LYS A 208 -19.27 9.35 6.87
N GLU A 209 -18.15 8.89 6.32
CA GLU A 209 -17.83 9.00 4.90
C GLU A 209 -18.87 8.34 4.00
N LYS A 210 -19.33 7.13 4.34
CA LYS A 210 -20.40 6.46 3.58
C LYS A 210 -21.72 7.21 3.64
N LYS A 211 -22.06 7.85 4.77
CA LYS A 211 -23.25 8.70 4.90
C LYS A 211 -23.13 9.94 4.03
N GLU A 212 -21.98 10.61 4.06
CA GLU A 212 -21.69 11.78 3.22
C GLU A 212 -21.71 11.44 1.73
N TYR A 213 -21.12 10.32 1.31
CA TYR A 213 -21.18 9.85 -0.07
C TYR A 213 -22.62 9.66 -0.55
N LYS A 214 -23.48 9.02 0.24
CA LYS A 214 -24.91 8.84 -0.09
C LYS A 214 -25.62 10.18 -0.25
N GLN A 215 -25.32 11.15 0.63
CA GLN A 215 -25.86 12.50 0.54
C GLN A 215 -25.37 13.24 -0.71
N ARG A 216 -24.06 13.24 -0.98
CA ARG A 216 -23.46 13.82 -2.19
C ARG A 216 -24.05 13.23 -3.46
N LYS A 217 -24.24 11.90 -3.52
CA LYS A 217 -24.87 11.22 -4.66
C LYS A 217 -26.31 11.70 -4.88
N LYS A 218 -27.09 11.86 -3.80
CA LYS A 218 -28.45 12.41 -3.87
C LYS A 218 -28.45 13.86 -4.36
N GLN A 219 -27.58 14.70 -3.80
CA GLN A 219 -27.42 16.11 -4.21
C GLN A 219 -26.98 16.23 -5.68
N ASN A 220 -26.01 15.43 -6.12
CA ASN A 220 -25.57 15.44 -7.51
C ASN A 220 -26.69 15.01 -8.46
N LYS A 221 -27.49 14.01 -8.11
CA LYS A 221 -28.66 13.59 -8.90
C LYS A 221 -29.69 14.73 -9.03
N GLU A 222 -29.93 15.47 -7.96
CA GLU A 222 -30.84 16.62 -7.94
C GLU A 222 -30.30 17.79 -8.77
N LYS A 223 -29.01 18.13 -8.59
CA LYS A 223 -28.32 19.15 -9.40
C LYS A 223 -28.38 18.84 -10.89
N MET A 224 -28.20 17.57 -11.28
CA MET A 224 -28.31 17.17 -12.69
C MET A 224 -29.72 17.37 -13.24
N ARG A 225 -30.77 17.04 -12.47
CA ARG A 225 -32.17 17.29 -12.87
C ARG A 225 -32.45 18.77 -13.06
N LEU A 226 -32.03 19.61 -12.11
CA LEU A 226 -32.18 21.06 -12.20
C LEU A 226 -31.41 21.62 -13.41
N MET A 227 -30.22 21.10 -13.68
CA MET A 227 -29.43 21.47 -14.85
C MET A 227 -30.15 21.10 -16.15
N GLU A 228 -30.72 19.90 -16.25
CA GLU A 228 -31.52 19.48 -17.41
C GLU A 228 -32.75 20.36 -17.62
N GLU A 229 -33.47 20.72 -16.56
CA GLU A 229 -34.63 21.63 -16.62
C GLU A 229 -34.22 23.04 -17.10
N MET A 230 -33.13 23.60 -16.55
CA MET A 230 -32.59 24.89 -16.97
C MET A 230 -32.17 24.88 -18.45
N VAL A 231 -31.54 23.78 -18.91
CA VAL A 231 -31.15 23.64 -20.32
C VAL A 231 -32.38 23.64 -21.23
N LYS A 232 -33.45 22.91 -20.86
CA LYS A 232 -34.72 22.89 -21.60
C LYS A 232 -35.40 24.26 -21.64
N GLN A 233 -35.47 24.97 -20.52
CA GLN A 233 -36.07 26.31 -20.48
C GLN A 233 -35.33 27.29 -21.38
N LYS A 234 -33.99 27.30 -21.33
CA LYS A 234 -33.17 28.13 -22.22
C LYS A 234 -33.36 27.82 -23.70
N GLN A 235 -33.60 26.55 -24.06
CA GLN A 235 -33.93 26.16 -25.43
C GLN A 235 -35.28 26.74 -25.86
N LEU A 236 -36.31 26.57 -25.03
CA LEU A 236 -37.65 27.12 -25.28
C LEU A 236 -37.65 28.65 -25.38
N GLU A 237 -36.87 29.35 -24.56
CA GLU A 237 -36.72 30.81 -24.61
C GLU A 237 -36.05 31.25 -25.92
N LYS A 238 -35.00 30.56 -26.36
CA LYS A 238 -34.34 30.83 -27.64
C LYS A 238 -35.29 30.64 -28.82
N GLU A 239 -36.08 29.56 -28.82
CA GLU A 239 -37.08 29.28 -29.85
C GLU A 239 -38.18 30.35 -29.91
N LYS A 240 -38.63 30.84 -28.76
CA LYS A 240 -39.60 31.94 -28.68
C LYS A 240 -39.05 33.26 -29.20
N LEU A 241 -37.78 33.55 -28.95
CA LEU A 241 -37.10 34.74 -29.47
C LEU A 241 -36.95 34.66 -30.99
N THR A 242 -36.49 33.53 -31.53
CA THR A 242 -36.34 33.34 -32.99
C THR A 242 -37.67 33.37 -33.76
N ASN A 243 -38.79 32.99 -33.13
CA ASN A 243 -40.11 33.05 -33.75
C ASN A 243 -40.79 34.43 -33.65
N LYS A 244 -40.23 35.36 -32.86
CA LYS A 244 -40.77 36.72 -32.69
C LYS A 244 -40.13 37.73 -33.66
N ASP A 245 -38.97 37.38 -34.22
CA ASP A 245 -38.21 38.18 -35.18
C ASP A 245 -38.51 37.82 -36.65
N ASN A 246 -39.39 36.82 -36.90
CA ASN A 246 -39.93 36.44 -38.21
C ASN A 246 -41.41 36.84 -38.32
#